data_AF-A0A1B9AUJ8-F1
#
_entry.id   AF-A0A1B9AUJ8-F1
#
_cell.length_a   1.000
_cell.length_b   1.000
_cell.length_c   1.000
_cell.angle_alpha   90.00
_cell.angle_beta   90.00
_cell.angle_gamma   90.00
#
_symmetry.space_group_name_H-M   'P 1'
#
loop_
_entity.id
_entity.type
_entity.pdbx_description
1 polymer ?
#
loop_
_entity_poly.entity_id
_entity_poly.type
_entity_poly.pdbx_seq_one_letter_code
_entity_poly.pdbx_strand_id
1 'polypeptide(L)'
;MSYLGEGVSRPALIIGDDSYKYILKTQKVLEDGKLVTYDCMFLNELIAYQAAKFLEVPVPDAAIAHLDQRLIDADPQITFVHRFYSGVHFASKELSKKEENLKENYLDLLKMRKPYVSRSWKRFFDNIKNPEDISRIIAFDLLIANFDRYGNTGNLLIAEENNERKVFTIDHGHSFFGPTWNTNKINYLKFPSATPEYTDTFVNFILRNNINDGSVNGLGEVFRAIENNIELENVSNHSFQDAVSCIEGLSEAVVDEWFSAIPNTWFVDKNSQIAYYKYFIMKQKDLVRFIIQRLADREAFSNFRGGVLEWKAARHVGTV
;
A
#
# COMPACT_ATOMS: atom_id res chain seq x y z
N MET A 1 -7.31 -25.38 2.74
CA MET A 1 -7.37 -23.92 2.46
C MET A 1 -8.82 -23.53 2.31
N SER A 2 -9.24 -22.38 2.86
CA SER A 2 -10.50 -21.75 2.45
C SER A 2 -10.21 -20.59 1.51
N TYR A 3 -10.92 -20.55 0.38
CA TYR A 3 -10.84 -19.46 -0.58
C TYR A 3 -11.43 -18.19 0.04
N LEU A 4 -10.70 -17.08 -0.01
CA LEU A 4 -11.16 -15.82 0.56
C LEU A 4 -11.92 -14.93 -0.41
N GLY A 5 -11.79 -15.14 -1.72
CA GLY A 5 -12.45 -14.29 -2.71
C GLY A 5 -11.86 -12.88 -2.79
N GLU A 6 -11.67 -12.44 -4.05
CA GLU A 6 -11.17 -11.14 -4.49
C GLU A 6 -9.66 -10.87 -4.36
N GLY A 7 -9.13 -10.20 -5.39
CA GLY A 7 -7.69 -10.04 -5.66
C GLY A 7 -7.25 -10.88 -6.86
N VAL A 8 -6.48 -10.28 -7.77
CA VAL A 8 -6.00 -10.91 -9.03
C VAL A 8 -5.17 -12.18 -8.74
N SER A 9 -4.53 -12.24 -7.58
CA SER A 9 -3.71 -13.36 -7.10
C SER A 9 -4.45 -14.47 -6.36
N ARG A 10 -5.78 -14.38 -6.14
CA ARG A 10 -6.58 -15.40 -5.43
C ARG A 10 -5.92 -15.91 -4.12
N PRO A 11 -5.70 -15.02 -3.13
CA PRO A 11 -5.07 -15.40 -1.88
C PRO A 11 -5.85 -16.49 -1.13
N ALA A 12 -5.16 -17.24 -0.28
CA ALA A 12 -5.75 -18.33 0.50
C ALA A 12 -5.56 -18.15 2.00
N LEU A 13 -6.59 -18.50 2.77
CA LEU A 13 -6.48 -18.60 4.22
C LEU A 13 -5.81 -19.93 4.59
N ILE A 14 -4.72 -19.84 5.35
CA ILE A 14 -3.97 -20.98 5.87
C ILE A 14 -3.79 -20.86 7.38
N ILE A 15 -3.38 -21.96 8.01
CA ILE A 15 -2.95 -22.02 9.41
C ILE A 15 -1.45 -22.33 9.40
N GLY A 16 -0.66 -21.52 10.11
CA GLY A 16 0.77 -21.73 10.30
C GLY A 16 1.05 -22.89 11.27
N ASP A 17 2.30 -23.35 11.30
CA ASP A 17 2.77 -24.31 12.32
C ASP A 17 2.74 -23.73 13.74
N ASP A 18 2.77 -22.40 13.85
CA ASP A 18 2.54 -21.61 15.06
C ASP A 18 1.05 -21.45 15.45
N SER A 19 0.14 -22.12 14.74
CA SER A 19 -1.32 -22.10 14.95
C SER A 19 -2.01 -20.75 14.70
N TYR A 20 -1.31 -19.73 14.16
CA TYR A 20 -1.94 -18.51 13.71
C TYR A 20 -2.51 -18.64 12.29
N LYS A 21 -3.50 -17.82 11.97
CA LYS A 21 -4.09 -17.76 10.62
C LYS A 21 -3.38 -16.72 9.77
N TYR A 22 -3.14 -17.07 8.51
CA TYR A 22 -2.47 -16.21 7.55
C TYR A 22 -3.18 -16.18 6.20
N ILE A 23 -3.08 -15.03 5.54
CA ILE A 23 -3.40 -14.85 4.15
C ILE A 23 -2.14 -15.11 3.34
N LEU A 24 -2.08 -16.27 2.68
CA LEU A 24 -0.98 -16.64 1.80
C LEU A 24 -1.19 -16.03 0.40
N LYS A 25 -0.14 -15.47 -0.19
CA LYS A 25 -0.19 -14.86 -1.53
C LYS A 25 0.63 -15.64 -2.55
N THR A 26 0.22 -15.60 -3.82
CA THR A 26 0.98 -16.17 -4.96
C THR A 26 1.35 -15.09 -5.97
N GLN A 27 2.49 -15.25 -6.63
CA GLN A 27 2.93 -14.39 -7.72
C GLN A 27 2.35 -14.82 -9.08
N LYS A 28 1.74 -16.00 -9.17
CA LYS A 28 1.19 -16.54 -10.42
C LYS A 28 -0.27 -16.12 -10.58
N VAL A 29 -0.53 -15.25 -11.54
CA VAL A 29 -1.85 -14.67 -11.79
C VAL A 29 -2.37 -15.03 -13.18
N LEU A 30 -3.68 -15.00 -13.36
CA LEU A 30 -4.30 -15.19 -14.68
C LEU A 30 -4.84 -13.84 -15.18
N GLU A 31 -4.24 -13.32 -16.24
CA GLU A 31 -4.65 -12.09 -16.92
C GLU A 31 -5.05 -12.43 -18.35
N ASP A 32 -6.28 -12.08 -18.75
CA ASP A 32 -6.82 -12.35 -20.09
C ASP A 32 -6.62 -13.81 -20.57
N GLY A 33 -6.76 -14.76 -19.65
CA GLY A 33 -6.58 -16.18 -19.91
C GLY A 33 -5.12 -16.65 -20.02
N LYS A 34 -4.14 -15.77 -19.84
CA LYS A 34 -2.72 -16.08 -19.83
C LYS A 34 -2.15 -16.08 -18.42
N LEU A 35 -1.29 -17.04 -18.14
CA LEU A 35 -0.57 -17.09 -16.86
C LEU A 35 0.57 -16.07 -16.90
N VAL A 36 0.52 -15.09 -15.99
CA VAL A 36 1.55 -14.06 -15.81
C VAL A 36 2.17 -14.23 -14.42
N THR A 37 3.46 -13.90 -14.31
CA THR A 37 4.17 -13.92 -13.03
C THR A 37 4.49 -12.50 -12.59
N TYR A 38 4.02 -12.15 -11.41
CA TYR A 38 4.30 -10.91 -10.71
C TYR A 38 5.55 -11.06 -9.84
N ASP A 39 6.70 -11.18 -10.50
CA ASP A 39 7.99 -11.54 -9.91
C ASP A 39 8.53 -10.54 -8.85
N CYS A 40 8.01 -9.31 -8.79
CA CYS A 40 8.35 -8.32 -7.77
C CYS A 40 7.31 -8.21 -6.65
N MET A 41 6.18 -8.93 -6.73
CA MET A 41 5.09 -8.76 -5.78
C MET A 41 5.52 -9.03 -4.33
N PHE A 42 6.20 -10.15 -4.06
CA PHE A 42 6.65 -10.46 -2.70
C PHE A 42 7.73 -9.50 -2.21
N LEU A 43 8.65 -9.10 -3.10
CA LEU A 43 9.65 -8.08 -2.82
C LEU A 43 8.98 -6.76 -2.40
N ASN A 44 7.99 -6.31 -3.17
CA ASN A 44 7.21 -5.11 -2.90
C ASN A 44 6.48 -5.19 -1.55
N GLU A 45 5.78 -6.30 -1.29
CA GLU A 45 5.03 -6.51 -0.04
C GLU A 45 5.95 -6.41 1.19
N LEU A 46 7.10 -7.08 1.17
CA LEU A 46 7.97 -7.11 2.34
C LEU A 46 8.71 -5.77 2.54
N ILE A 47 9.14 -5.10 1.47
CA ILE A 47 9.71 -3.74 1.59
C ILE A 47 8.66 -2.76 2.11
N ALA A 48 7.43 -2.82 1.58
CA ALA A 48 6.34 -1.96 2.03
C ALA A 48 5.98 -2.25 3.50
N TYR A 49 5.96 -3.51 3.91
CA TYR A 49 5.77 -3.88 5.32
C TYR A 49 6.86 -3.26 6.22
N GLN A 50 8.13 -3.37 5.85
CA GLN A 50 9.23 -2.78 6.64
C GLN A 50 9.13 -1.26 6.73
N ALA A 51 8.81 -0.59 5.62
CA ALA A 51 8.56 0.85 5.59
C ALA A 51 7.33 1.25 6.41
N ALA A 52 6.26 0.45 6.39
CA ALA A 52 5.07 0.68 7.20
C ALA A 52 5.38 0.56 8.70
N LYS A 53 6.15 -0.46 9.12
CA LYS A 53 6.60 -0.61 10.51
C LYS A 53 7.45 0.57 10.96
N PHE A 54 8.36 1.06 10.10
CA PHE A 54 9.17 2.24 10.38
C PHE A 54 8.33 3.51 10.57
N LEU A 55 7.25 3.67 9.79
CA LEU A 55 6.35 4.82 9.86
C LEU A 55 5.19 4.66 10.84
N GLU A 56 5.15 3.55 11.58
CA GLU A 56 4.04 3.19 12.47
C GLU A 56 2.68 3.14 11.73
N VAL A 57 2.70 2.82 10.44
CA VAL A 57 1.48 2.61 9.65
C VAL A 57 0.85 1.27 10.04
N PRO A 58 -0.46 1.24 10.33
CA PRO A 58 -1.15 0.01 10.70
C PRO A 58 -1.18 -0.96 9.51
N VAL A 59 -0.46 -2.06 9.64
CA VAL A 59 -0.41 -3.20 8.71
C VAL A 59 -0.51 -4.50 9.50
N PRO A 60 -1.12 -5.57 8.94
CA PRO A 60 -1.02 -6.90 9.53
C PRO A 60 0.43 -7.38 9.55
N ASP A 61 0.78 -8.18 10.55
CA ASP A 61 2.13 -8.78 10.64
C ASP A 61 2.43 -9.62 9.39
N ALA A 62 3.60 -9.40 8.80
CA ALA A 62 4.07 -10.19 7.68
C ALA A 62 4.79 -11.46 8.15
N ALA A 63 4.68 -12.52 7.36
CA ALA A 63 5.37 -13.78 7.54
C ALA A 63 5.90 -14.30 6.20
N ILE A 64 7.00 -15.04 6.28
CA ILE A 64 7.59 -15.76 5.16
C ILE A 64 7.21 -17.23 5.35
N ALA A 65 6.28 -17.72 4.53
CA ALA A 65 5.74 -19.06 4.64
C ALA A 65 6.42 -20.02 3.65
N HIS A 66 6.76 -21.22 4.10
CA HIS A 66 7.28 -22.29 3.24
C HIS A 66 6.20 -23.32 2.95
N LEU A 67 5.85 -23.50 1.67
CA LEU A 67 4.89 -24.50 1.22
C LEU A 67 5.64 -25.75 0.71
N ASP A 68 5.54 -26.86 1.44
CA ASP A 68 6.18 -28.14 1.06
C ASP A 68 5.46 -28.78 -0.14
N GLN A 69 6.23 -29.35 -1.06
CA GLN A 69 5.71 -30.07 -2.23
C GLN A 69 4.71 -31.17 -1.85
N ARG A 70 4.90 -31.84 -0.72
CA ARG A 70 3.99 -32.88 -0.22
C ARG A 70 2.57 -32.37 0.02
N LEU A 71 2.41 -31.11 0.44
CA LEU A 71 1.08 -30.51 0.62
C LEU A 71 0.39 -30.28 -0.74
N ILE A 72 1.18 -29.87 -1.74
CA ILE A 72 0.69 -29.64 -3.10
C ILE A 72 0.28 -30.95 -3.77
N ASP A 73 1.08 -32.00 -3.58
CA ASP A 73 0.80 -33.33 -4.14
C ASP A 73 -0.45 -33.95 -3.51
N ALA A 74 -0.72 -33.64 -2.23
CA ALA A 74 -1.90 -34.12 -1.51
C ALA A 74 -3.20 -33.40 -1.88
N ASP A 75 -3.13 -32.13 -2.31
CA ASP A 75 -4.28 -31.34 -2.74
C ASP A 75 -4.01 -30.57 -4.04
N PRO A 76 -4.40 -31.13 -5.20
CA PRO A 76 -4.22 -30.50 -6.50
C PRO A 76 -4.89 -29.11 -6.62
N GLN A 77 -5.91 -28.79 -5.81
CA GLN A 77 -6.57 -27.47 -5.86
C GLN A 77 -5.61 -26.34 -5.48
N ILE A 78 -4.60 -26.60 -4.64
CA ILE A 78 -3.54 -25.65 -4.29
C ILE A 78 -2.85 -25.11 -5.54
N THR A 79 -2.60 -25.97 -6.53
CA THR A 79 -2.00 -25.55 -7.81
C THR A 79 -3.07 -25.03 -8.78
N PHE A 80 -4.14 -25.79 -9.02
CA PHE A 80 -5.05 -25.48 -10.13
C PHE A 80 -6.00 -24.31 -9.85
N VAL A 81 -6.44 -24.14 -8.61
CA VAL A 81 -7.38 -23.08 -8.21
C VAL A 81 -6.63 -21.85 -7.73
N HIS A 82 -5.66 -22.07 -6.84
CA HIS A 82 -4.96 -21.02 -6.13
C HIS A 82 -3.59 -20.67 -6.72
N ARG A 83 -3.06 -21.47 -7.67
CA ARG A 83 -1.80 -21.19 -8.38
C ARG A 83 -0.59 -21.07 -7.43
N PHE A 84 -0.64 -21.74 -6.29
CA PHE A 84 0.53 -21.90 -5.44
C PHE A 84 1.50 -22.92 -6.02
N TYR A 85 2.73 -22.86 -5.56
CA TYR A 85 3.83 -23.72 -5.95
C TYR A 85 4.71 -23.98 -4.73
N SER A 86 5.53 -25.02 -4.77
CA SER A 86 6.41 -25.34 -3.65
C SER A 86 7.46 -24.25 -3.48
N GLY A 87 7.79 -23.94 -2.23
CA GLY A 87 8.81 -22.96 -1.88
C GLY A 87 8.29 -21.82 -1.00
N VAL A 88 8.95 -20.67 -1.11
CA VAL A 88 8.81 -19.56 -0.17
C VAL A 88 7.84 -18.51 -0.69
N HIS A 89 6.80 -18.23 0.09
CA HIS A 89 5.70 -17.32 -0.21
C HIS A 89 5.58 -16.20 0.83
N PHE A 90 5.09 -15.05 0.39
CA PHE A 90 4.66 -14.00 1.31
C PHE A 90 3.31 -14.36 1.94
N ALA A 91 3.20 -14.13 3.24
CA ALA A 91 1.96 -14.25 3.98
C ALA A 91 1.76 -13.04 4.88
N SER A 92 0.51 -12.67 5.13
CA SER A 92 0.15 -11.65 6.13
C SER A 92 -0.80 -12.26 7.15
N LYS A 93 -0.57 -12.01 8.44
CA LYS A 93 -1.43 -12.51 9.52
C LYS A 93 -2.86 -12.04 9.30
N GLU A 94 -3.82 -12.93 9.54
CA GLU A 94 -5.22 -12.59 9.42
C GLU A 94 -5.64 -11.65 10.56
N LEU A 95 -6.25 -10.50 10.21
CA LEU A 95 -6.89 -9.63 11.18
C LEU A 95 -8.18 -10.28 11.71
N SER A 96 -8.39 -10.24 13.02
CA SER A 96 -9.63 -10.71 13.65
C SER A 96 -10.78 -9.71 13.44
N LYS A 97 -12.02 -10.20 13.40
CA LYS A 97 -13.24 -9.38 13.36
C LYS A 97 -13.16 -8.24 12.32
N LYS A 98 -12.69 -8.58 11.12
CA LYS A 98 -12.72 -7.67 9.98
C LYS A 98 -14.18 -7.29 9.73
N GLU A 99 -14.45 -6.00 9.66
CA GLU A 99 -15.69 -5.56 9.04
C GLU A 99 -15.59 -5.96 7.58
N GLU A 100 -16.48 -6.84 7.14
CA GLU A 100 -16.53 -7.20 5.73
C GLU A 100 -16.70 -5.90 4.95
N ASN A 101 -15.69 -5.58 4.13
CA ASN A 101 -15.73 -4.44 3.23
C ASN A 101 -17.13 -4.45 2.62
N LEU A 102 -17.82 -3.31 2.65
CA LEU A 102 -19.18 -3.10 2.15
C LEU A 102 -19.30 -3.34 0.62
N LYS A 103 -18.48 -4.22 0.05
CA LYS A 103 -18.27 -4.46 -1.37
C LYS A 103 -19.50 -5.04 -2.05
N GLU A 104 -20.25 -5.92 -1.37
CA GLU A 104 -21.56 -6.39 -1.87
C GLU A 104 -22.54 -5.22 -2.03
N ASN A 105 -22.68 -4.37 -1.02
CA ASN A 105 -23.54 -3.19 -1.11
C ASN A 105 -22.98 -2.14 -2.10
N TYR A 106 -21.67 -2.00 -2.20
CA TYR A 106 -20.96 -1.03 -3.03
C TYR A 106 -21.11 -1.33 -4.53
N LEU A 107 -20.91 -2.58 -4.96
CA LEU A 107 -21.04 -2.99 -6.36
C LEU A 107 -22.47 -2.81 -6.87
N ASP A 108 -23.46 -3.08 -6.02
CA ASP A 108 -24.86 -2.89 -6.38
C ASP A 108 -25.27 -1.40 -6.39
N LEU A 109 -24.69 -0.57 -5.52
CA LEU A 109 -24.89 0.88 -5.52
C LEU A 109 -24.19 1.58 -6.71
N LEU A 110 -23.01 1.12 -7.12
CA LEU A 110 -22.30 1.60 -8.33
C LEU A 110 -23.10 1.33 -9.60
N LYS A 111 -23.66 0.12 -9.74
CA LYS A 111 -24.57 -0.23 -10.86
C LYS A 111 -25.78 0.72 -10.95
N MET A 112 -26.18 1.30 -9.82
CA MET A 112 -27.32 2.23 -9.73
C MET A 112 -26.97 3.71 -9.98
N ARG A 113 -25.70 4.11 -10.19
CA ARG A 113 -25.26 5.51 -10.42
C ARG A 113 -25.84 6.52 -9.41
N LYS A 114 -25.94 6.14 -8.13
CA LYS A 114 -26.56 6.99 -7.11
C LYS A 114 -25.53 7.77 -6.29
N PRO A 115 -25.78 9.06 -5.95
CA PRO A 115 -24.89 9.88 -5.12
C PRO A 115 -24.77 9.44 -3.64
N TYR A 116 -25.37 8.32 -3.26
CA TYR A 116 -25.36 7.80 -1.88
C TYR A 116 -24.07 7.02 -1.53
N VAL A 117 -23.19 6.78 -2.51
CA VAL A 117 -21.97 5.96 -2.36
C VAL A 117 -20.87 6.66 -1.53
N SER A 118 -20.66 7.96 -1.73
CA SER A 118 -19.72 8.73 -0.90
C SER A 118 -20.13 8.76 0.58
N ARG A 119 -21.44 8.76 0.87
CA ARG A 119 -21.96 8.69 2.25
C ARG A 119 -21.71 7.33 2.90
N SER A 120 -21.70 6.23 2.14
CA SER A 120 -21.37 4.91 2.70
C SER A 120 -19.89 4.81 3.08
N TRP A 121 -18.97 5.33 2.26
CA TRP A 121 -17.55 5.30 2.59
C TRP A 121 -17.20 6.21 3.76
N LYS A 122 -17.78 7.40 3.82
CA LYS A 122 -17.62 8.28 4.99
C LYS A 122 -18.04 7.56 6.27
N ARG A 123 -19.24 6.96 6.27
CA ARG A 123 -19.73 6.16 7.39
C ARG A 123 -18.84 4.95 7.71
N PHE A 124 -18.25 4.33 6.69
CA PHE A 124 -17.33 3.21 6.87
C PHE A 124 -16.01 3.63 7.51
N PHE A 125 -15.57 4.88 7.38
CA PHE A 125 -14.38 5.37 8.09
C PHE A 125 -14.71 6.18 9.35
N ASP A 126 -15.99 6.36 9.68
CA ASP A 126 -16.40 7.03 10.92
C ASP A 126 -16.04 6.19 12.17
N ASN A 127 -15.74 6.88 13.27
CA ASN A 127 -15.46 6.29 14.59
C ASN A 127 -14.26 5.32 14.65
N ILE A 128 -13.36 5.33 13.66
CA ILE A 128 -12.06 4.67 13.81
C ILE A 128 -11.30 5.30 14.99
N LYS A 129 -10.48 4.50 15.66
CA LYS A 129 -9.72 4.89 16.86
C LYS A 129 -8.28 5.31 16.59
N ASN A 130 -7.89 5.32 15.33
CA ASN A 130 -6.59 5.79 14.85
C ASN A 130 -6.72 6.74 13.64
N PRO A 131 -7.58 7.77 13.67
CA PRO A 131 -7.75 8.70 12.54
C PRO A 131 -6.46 9.44 12.17
N GLU A 132 -5.56 9.67 13.12
CA GLU A 132 -4.25 10.26 12.91
C GLU A 132 -3.33 9.39 12.03
N ASP A 133 -3.56 8.08 11.95
CA ASP A 133 -2.79 7.19 11.07
C ASP A 133 -3.09 7.45 9.59
N ILE A 134 -4.20 8.10 9.25
CA ILE A 134 -4.55 8.38 7.86
C ILE A 134 -3.48 9.23 7.16
N SER A 135 -2.89 10.21 7.87
CA SER A 135 -1.81 11.03 7.28
C SER A 135 -0.54 10.21 7.08
N ARG A 136 -0.24 9.28 8.00
CA ARG A 136 0.87 8.33 7.87
C ARG A 136 0.67 7.40 6.69
N ILE A 137 -0.54 6.87 6.51
CA ILE A 137 -0.93 6.00 5.39
C ILE A 137 -0.70 6.72 4.06
N ILE A 138 -1.22 7.94 3.92
CA ILE A 138 -1.06 8.73 2.69
C ILE A 138 0.42 9.00 2.44
N ALA A 139 1.17 9.49 3.44
CA ALA A 139 2.60 9.77 3.27
C ALA A 139 3.41 8.51 2.92
N PHE A 140 3.05 7.37 3.51
CA PHE A 140 3.62 6.05 3.20
C PHE A 140 3.35 5.63 1.76
N ASP A 141 2.13 5.76 1.26
CA ASP A 141 1.81 5.43 -0.14
C ASP A 141 2.61 6.29 -1.12
N LEU A 142 2.81 7.57 -0.80
CA LEU A 142 3.64 8.46 -1.60
C LEU A 142 5.12 8.02 -1.57
N LEU A 143 5.63 7.56 -0.42
CA LEU A 143 6.98 7.03 -0.30
C LEU A 143 7.20 5.78 -1.16
N ILE A 144 6.25 4.85 -1.17
CA ILE A 144 6.39 3.58 -1.89
C ILE A 144 5.77 3.58 -3.30
N ALA A 145 5.25 4.72 -3.76
CA ALA A 145 4.52 4.83 -5.02
C ALA A 145 3.36 3.81 -5.14
N ASN A 146 2.56 3.70 -4.08
CA ASN A 146 1.36 2.87 -4.06
C ASN A 146 0.17 3.65 -4.63
N PHE A 147 0.01 3.59 -5.94
CA PHE A 147 -1.08 4.28 -6.63
C PHE A 147 -2.40 3.49 -6.64
N ASP A 148 -2.44 2.27 -6.10
CA ASP A 148 -3.64 1.42 -6.10
C ASP A 148 -4.58 1.75 -4.93
N ARG A 149 -4.07 2.32 -3.82
CA ARG A 149 -4.88 2.50 -2.60
C ARG A 149 -6.15 3.34 -2.79
N TYR A 150 -6.06 4.42 -3.56
CA TYR A 150 -7.13 5.43 -3.59
C TYR A 150 -8.29 5.08 -4.51
N GLY A 151 -8.07 4.20 -5.49
CA GLY A 151 -9.09 3.66 -6.39
C GLY A 151 -9.58 2.27 -5.99
N ASN A 152 -8.83 1.56 -5.13
CA ASN A 152 -9.14 0.21 -4.72
C ASN A 152 -9.79 0.20 -3.33
N THR A 153 -11.10 0.01 -3.32
CA THR A 153 -11.94 -0.11 -2.12
C THR A 153 -11.62 -1.32 -1.24
N GLY A 154 -10.75 -2.23 -1.67
CA GLY A 154 -10.35 -3.42 -0.93
C GLY A 154 -9.06 -3.29 -0.13
N ASN A 155 -8.23 -2.26 -0.38
CA ASN A 155 -6.86 -2.20 0.18
C ASN A 155 -6.76 -1.47 1.54
N LEU A 156 -7.89 -0.96 2.03
CA LEU A 156 -8.07 -0.50 3.41
C LEU A 156 -9.06 -1.44 4.09
N LEU A 157 -8.65 -2.01 5.21
CA LEU A 157 -9.51 -2.83 6.04
C LEU A 157 -9.85 -2.09 7.32
N ILE A 158 -11.08 -2.29 7.78
CA ILE A 158 -11.43 -2.00 9.16
C ILE A 158 -11.50 -3.31 9.93
N ALA A 159 -10.77 -3.37 11.05
CA ALA A 159 -10.78 -4.52 11.93
C ALA A 159 -10.77 -4.06 13.39
N GLU A 160 -11.20 -4.97 14.26
CA GLU A 160 -11.12 -4.76 15.70
C GLU A 160 -9.75 -5.24 16.22
N GLU A 161 -9.02 -4.34 16.85
CA GLU A 161 -7.80 -4.64 17.60
C GLU A 161 -7.97 -4.08 19.02
N ASN A 162 -7.81 -4.94 20.04
CA ASN A 162 -8.00 -4.56 21.46
C ASN A 162 -9.37 -3.91 21.77
N ASN A 163 -10.45 -4.40 21.15
CA ASN A 163 -11.81 -3.84 21.20
C ASN A 163 -11.95 -2.42 20.58
N GLU A 164 -10.97 -1.98 19.81
CA GLU A 164 -11.01 -0.71 19.09
C GLU A 164 -11.11 -0.94 17.59
N ARG A 165 -12.00 -0.17 16.94
CA ARG A 165 -12.15 -0.16 15.49
C ARG A 165 -10.99 0.60 14.89
N LYS A 166 -10.10 -0.08 14.18
CA LYS A 166 -8.93 0.54 13.56
C LYS A 166 -8.88 0.31 12.06
N VAL A 167 -8.28 1.27 11.36
CA VAL A 167 -7.95 1.13 9.93
C VAL A 167 -6.60 0.45 9.78
N PHE A 168 -6.51 -0.47 8.82
CA PHE A 168 -5.29 -1.17 8.43
C PHE A 168 -5.10 -1.09 6.93
N THR A 169 -3.84 -0.99 6.52
CA THR A 169 -3.45 -1.04 5.11
C THR A 169 -3.02 -2.45 4.73
N ILE A 170 -3.47 -2.91 3.56
CA ILE A 170 -3.08 -4.20 3.00
C ILE A 170 -2.76 -4.07 1.50
N ASP A 171 -2.21 -5.15 0.96
CA ASP A 171 -1.99 -5.37 -0.46
C ASP A 171 -1.06 -4.34 -1.13
N HIS A 172 0.22 -4.41 -0.77
CA HIS A 172 1.25 -3.52 -1.30
C HIS A 172 2.02 -4.13 -2.47
N GLY A 173 1.62 -5.30 -2.97
CA GLY A 173 2.30 -6.02 -4.04
C GLY A 173 2.44 -5.23 -5.36
N HIS A 174 1.57 -4.26 -5.61
CA HIS A 174 1.59 -3.39 -6.79
C HIS A 174 2.35 -2.06 -6.58
N SER A 175 2.94 -1.85 -5.40
CA SER A 175 3.76 -0.67 -5.11
C SER A 175 5.01 -0.61 -5.99
N PHE A 176 5.74 0.51 -5.92
CA PHE A 176 6.96 0.73 -6.68
C PHE A 176 6.73 0.57 -8.19
N PHE A 177 5.66 1.17 -8.71
CA PHE A 177 5.30 1.15 -10.14
C PHE A 177 4.96 -0.23 -10.71
N GLY A 178 4.36 -1.10 -9.89
CA GLY A 178 3.78 -2.36 -10.32
C GLY A 178 4.54 -3.61 -9.89
N PRO A 179 3.97 -4.80 -10.13
CA PRO A 179 4.39 -6.04 -9.49
C PRO A 179 5.38 -6.88 -10.33
N THR A 180 5.82 -6.38 -11.48
CA THR A 180 6.68 -7.10 -12.44
C THR A 180 7.96 -6.33 -12.74
N TRP A 181 9.08 -7.05 -12.79
CA TRP A 181 10.39 -6.54 -13.16
C TRP A 181 10.48 -6.33 -14.66
N ASN A 182 10.36 -5.08 -15.11
CA ASN A 182 10.45 -4.72 -16.52
C ASN A 182 11.10 -3.35 -16.70
N THR A 183 11.40 -3.01 -17.95
CA THR A 183 12.05 -1.73 -18.32
C THR A 183 11.28 -0.51 -17.82
N ASN A 184 9.94 -0.55 -17.82
CA ASN A 184 9.14 0.58 -17.34
C ASN A 184 9.33 0.78 -15.84
N LYS A 185 9.23 -0.29 -15.03
CA LYS A 185 9.49 -0.24 -13.58
C LYS A 185 10.90 0.28 -13.30
N ILE A 186 11.91 -0.23 -14.00
CA ILE A 186 13.30 0.23 -13.87
C ILE A 186 13.41 1.74 -14.17
N ASN A 187 12.79 2.21 -15.26
CA ASN A 187 12.82 3.63 -15.62
C ASN A 187 12.14 4.50 -14.56
N TYR A 188 10.99 4.06 -14.04
CA TYR A 188 10.30 4.80 -12.98
C TYR A 188 11.06 4.82 -11.65
N LEU A 189 11.75 3.73 -11.29
CA LEU A 189 12.60 3.71 -10.09
C LEU A 189 13.79 4.69 -10.19
N LYS A 190 14.28 4.99 -11.40
CA LYS A 190 15.33 6.00 -11.62
C LYS A 190 14.80 7.43 -11.74
N PHE A 191 13.50 7.58 -11.95
CA PHE A 191 12.87 8.85 -12.28
C PHE A 191 12.86 9.92 -11.16
N PRO A 192 12.85 9.59 -9.85
CA PRO A 192 12.83 10.60 -8.80
C PRO A 192 13.91 11.65 -8.96
N SER A 193 13.46 12.90 -9.02
CA SER A 193 14.30 14.08 -9.10
C SER A 193 13.59 15.25 -8.43
N ALA A 194 14.36 16.17 -7.84
CA ALA A 194 13.85 17.35 -7.16
C ALA A 194 13.44 18.44 -8.17
N THR A 195 12.52 18.11 -9.08
CA THR A 195 12.01 19.04 -10.08
C THR A 195 10.48 19.12 -10.03
N PRO A 196 9.89 20.27 -10.41
CA PRO A 196 8.44 20.40 -10.53
C PRO A 196 7.83 19.36 -11.47
N GLU A 197 8.51 19.03 -12.57
CA GLU A 197 8.03 18.07 -13.56
C GLU A 197 7.87 16.67 -12.96
N TYR A 198 8.79 16.24 -12.09
CA TYR A 198 8.65 14.98 -11.37
C TYR A 198 7.41 14.99 -10.47
N THR A 199 7.27 16.03 -9.64
CA THR A 199 6.13 16.13 -8.71
C THR A 199 4.80 16.19 -9.46
N ASP A 200 4.73 16.92 -10.57
CA ASP A 200 3.56 17.00 -11.43
C ASP A 200 3.25 15.65 -12.07
N THR A 201 4.26 14.93 -12.56
CA THR A 201 4.09 13.60 -13.15
C THR A 201 3.61 12.59 -12.11
N PHE A 202 4.19 12.61 -10.92
CA PHE A 202 3.79 11.72 -9.82
C PHE A 202 2.35 11.98 -9.38
N VAL A 203 1.99 13.26 -9.16
CA VAL A 203 0.61 13.63 -8.84
C VAL A 203 -0.35 13.26 -9.97
N ASN A 204 0.05 13.44 -11.23
CA ASN A 204 -0.76 12.99 -12.37
C ASN A 204 -0.97 11.47 -12.36
N PHE A 205 -0.01 10.64 -11.92
CA PHE A 205 -0.26 9.20 -11.77
C PHE A 205 -1.33 8.92 -10.71
N ILE A 206 -1.26 9.58 -9.56
CA ILE A 206 -2.27 9.47 -8.51
C ILE A 206 -3.66 9.87 -9.05
N LEU A 207 -3.73 11.00 -9.75
CA LEU A 207 -5.00 11.55 -10.27
C LEU A 207 -5.57 10.73 -11.44
N ARG A 208 -4.72 10.14 -12.28
CA ARG A 208 -5.15 9.39 -13.47
C ARG A 208 -5.73 8.03 -13.13
N ASN A 209 -5.27 7.41 -12.05
CA ASN A 209 -5.74 6.10 -11.64
C ASN A 209 -7.24 6.06 -11.32
N ASN A 210 -7.89 7.20 -11.03
CA ASN A 210 -9.31 7.27 -10.66
C ASN A 210 -10.19 8.07 -11.63
N ILE A 211 -9.71 8.36 -12.85
CA ILE A 211 -10.48 9.13 -13.86
C ILE A 211 -11.74 8.37 -14.32
N ASN A 212 -11.68 7.04 -14.39
CA ASN A 212 -12.79 6.23 -14.89
C ASN A 212 -13.98 6.14 -13.91
N ASP A 213 -13.85 6.64 -12.68
CA ASP A 213 -14.90 6.61 -11.66
C ASP A 213 -15.73 7.91 -11.61
N GLY A 214 -15.53 8.84 -12.56
CA GLY A 214 -16.30 10.09 -12.62
C GLY A 214 -16.08 11.04 -11.44
N SER A 215 -15.05 10.82 -10.62
CA SER A 215 -14.67 11.72 -9.54
C SER A 215 -14.09 13.02 -10.10
N VAL A 216 -14.66 14.16 -9.71
CA VAL A 216 -14.36 15.50 -10.27
C VAL A 216 -12.88 15.89 -10.13
N ASN A 217 -12.15 15.29 -9.19
CA ASN A 217 -10.76 15.64 -8.86
C ASN A 217 -9.78 14.45 -8.96
N GLY A 218 -10.16 13.30 -9.52
CA GLY A 218 -9.21 12.20 -9.84
C GLY A 218 -8.62 11.39 -8.68
N LEU A 219 -9.02 11.62 -7.42
CA LEU A 219 -8.47 10.90 -6.25
C LEU A 219 -9.34 9.72 -5.76
N GLY A 220 -10.51 9.48 -6.36
CA GLY A 220 -11.38 8.36 -6.00
C GLY A 220 -12.18 8.54 -4.70
N GLU A 221 -13.20 7.70 -4.50
CA GLU A 221 -14.12 7.82 -3.35
C GLU A 221 -13.47 7.44 -2.01
N VAL A 222 -12.52 6.49 -2.01
CA VAL A 222 -11.79 6.06 -0.80
C VAL A 222 -11.00 7.23 -0.23
N PHE A 223 -10.23 7.93 -1.08
CA PHE A 223 -9.49 9.12 -0.65
C PHE A 223 -10.41 10.19 -0.07
N ARG A 224 -11.56 10.45 -0.72
CA ARG A 224 -12.55 11.43 -0.24
C ARG A 224 -13.17 11.08 1.10
N ALA A 225 -13.27 9.79 1.43
CA ALA A 225 -13.77 9.39 2.73
C ALA A 225 -12.73 9.63 3.83
N ILE A 226 -11.47 9.26 3.57
CA ILE A 226 -10.39 9.36 4.56
C ILE A 226 -9.84 10.79 4.70
N GLU A 227 -9.92 11.65 3.68
CA GLU A 227 -9.40 13.04 3.75
C GLU A 227 -10.00 13.86 4.89
N ASN A 228 -11.19 13.51 5.39
CA ASN A 228 -11.83 14.20 6.51
C ASN A 228 -11.03 14.07 7.82
N ASN A 229 -10.09 13.12 7.89
CA ASN A 229 -9.18 12.95 9.02
C ASN A 229 -7.85 13.72 8.84
N ILE A 230 -7.74 14.54 7.78
CA ILE A 230 -6.54 15.32 7.48
C ILE A 230 -6.82 16.79 7.76
N GLU A 231 -5.96 17.42 8.54
CA GLU A 231 -5.99 18.83 8.91
C GLU A 231 -4.88 19.59 8.17
N LEU A 232 -5.26 20.51 7.26
CA LEU A 232 -4.34 21.39 6.53
C LEU A 232 -4.70 22.89 6.65
N GLU A 233 -5.60 23.25 7.56
CA GLU A 233 -6.02 24.66 7.73
C GLU A 233 -4.90 25.55 8.28
N ASN A 234 -3.99 24.97 9.08
CA ASN A 234 -2.83 25.65 9.62
C ASN A 234 -1.55 25.10 8.98
N VAL A 235 -0.92 25.91 8.13
CA VAL A 235 0.30 25.53 7.41
C VAL A 235 1.49 25.21 8.32
N SER A 236 1.50 25.71 9.57
CA SER A 236 2.55 25.47 10.56
C SER A 236 2.26 24.29 11.49
N ASN A 237 1.03 23.78 11.50
CA ASN A 237 0.60 22.67 12.35
C ASN A 237 -0.47 21.85 11.63
N HIS A 238 -0.02 20.81 10.90
CA HIS A 238 -0.86 20.02 10.02
C HIS A 238 -0.51 18.52 10.10
N SER A 239 -1.44 17.66 9.67
CA SER A 239 -1.40 16.22 9.95
C SER A 239 -0.19 15.46 9.38
N PHE A 240 0.53 16.02 8.39
CA PHE A 240 1.63 15.33 7.72
C PHE A 240 3.01 15.57 8.33
N GLN A 241 3.16 16.53 9.24
CA GLN A 241 4.49 16.97 9.69
C GLN A 241 5.31 15.84 10.33
N ASP A 242 4.69 15.03 11.19
CA ASP A 242 5.39 13.93 11.88
C ASP A 242 5.72 12.78 10.92
N ALA A 243 4.79 12.39 10.05
CA ALA A 243 5.02 11.35 9.05
C ALA A 243 6.17 11.72 8.11
N VAL A 244 6.16 12.94 7.57
CA VAL A 244 7.21 13.42 6.66
C VAL A 244 8.56 13.56 7.36
N SER A 245 8.59 14.12 8.59
CA SER A 245 9.84 14.19 9.38
C SER A 245 10.43 12.81 9.65
N CYS A 246 9.59 11.80 9.88
CA CYS A 246 10.02 10.41 10.03
C CYS A 246 10.59 9.85 8.71
N ILE A 247 9.86 10.00 7.60
CA ILE A 247 10.28 9.57 6.26
C ILE A 247 11.65 10.15 5.88
N GLU A 248 11.88 11.43 6.12
CA GLU A 248 13.13 12.10 5.77
C GLU A 248 14.30 11.67 6.65
N GLY A 249 14.00 11.26 7.88
CA GLY A 249 14.94 10.62 8.81
C GLY A 249 15.45 9.26 8.35
N LEU A 250 14.81 8.64 7.34
CA LEU A 250 15.21 7.33 6.82
C LEU A 250 16.65 7.34 6.31
N SER A 251 17.47 6.40 6.78
CA SER A 251 18.88 6.27 6.40
C SER A 251 19.08 5.11 5.44
N GLU A 252 20.19 5.12 4.69
CA GLU A 252 20.55 3.98 3.84
C GLU A 252 20.73 2.70 4.65
N ALA A 253 21.26 2.78 5.88
CA ALA A 253 21.45 1.62 6.74
C ALA A 253 20.13 0.93 7.08
N VAL A 254 19.09 1.70 7.44
CA VAL A 254 17.75 1.17 7.70
C VAL A 254 17.17 0.50 6.45
N VAL A 255 17.35 1.12 5.28
CA VAL A 255 16.89 0.56 4.01
C VAL A 255 17.65 -0.73 3.65
N ASP A 256 18.96 -0.78 3.89
CA ASP A 256 19.78 -1.99 3.68
C ASP A 256 19.34 -3.14 4.61
N GLU A 257 18.97 -2.83 5.86
CA GLU A 257 18.37 -3.81 6.79
C GLU A 257 17.06 -4.38 6.24
N TRP A 258 16.21 -3.57 5.61
CA TRP A 258 14.97 -4.05 4.99
C TRP A 258 15.25 -5.11 3.92
N PHE A 259 16.25 -4.89 3.06
CA PHE A 259 16.64 -5.86 2.03
C PHE A 259 17.29 -7.12 2.60
N SER A 260 17.96 -7.03 3.76
CA SER A 260 18.61 -8.18 4.40
C SER A 260 17.61 -9.26 4.85
N ALA A 261 16.37 -8.87 5.16
CA ALA A 261 15.29 -9.77 5.58
C ALA A 261 14.63 -10.53 4.41
N ILE A 262 14.97 -10.20 3.16
CA ILE A 262 14.26 -10.69 1.98
C ILE A 262 14.91 -11.98 1.44
N PRO A 263 14.16 -13.07 1.22
CA PRO A 263 14.68 -14.28 0.60
C PRO A 263 15.31 -14.00 -0.77
N ASN A 264 16.50 -14.56 -1.01
CA ASN A 264 17.20 -14.42 -2.30
C ASN A 264 16.36 -14.88 -3.50
N THR A 265 15.48 -15.86 -3.30
CA THR A 265 14.60 -16.42 -4.33
C THR A 265 13.51 -15.47 -4.81
N TRP A 266 13.25 -14.38 -4.09
CA TRP A 266 12.26 -13.36 -4.48
C TRP A 266 12.84 -12.29 -5.41
N PHE A 267 14.17 -12.27 -5.59
CA PHE A 267 14.81 -11.37 -6.53
C PHE A 267 14.94 -12.03 -7.91
N VAL A 268 14.66 -11.25 -8.95
CA VAL A 268 14.97 -11.56 -10.35
C VAL A 268 16.44 -11.27 -10.65
N ASP A 269 16.91 -10.10 -10.21
CA ASP A 269 18.31 -9.69 -10.24
C ASP A 269 18.59 -8.91 -8.95
N LYS A 270 19.11 -9.62 -7.94
CA LYS A 270 19.23 -9.11 -6.57
C LYS A 270 19.99 -7.79 -6.51
N ASN A 271 21.18 -7.74 -7.11
CA ASN A 271 22.05 -6.57 -6.96
C ASN A 271 21.46 -5.36 -7.66
N SER A 272 20.95 -5.53 -8.88
CA SER A 272 20.30 -4.44 -9.62
C SER A 272 19.02 -3.98 -8.94
N GLN A 273 18.16 -4.90 -8.50
CA GLN A 273 16.90 -4.56 -7.84
C GLN A 273 17.14 -3.79 -6.54
N ILE A 274 18.05 -4.26 -5.68
CA ILE A 274 18.41 -3.53 -4.44
C ILE A 274 18.89 -2.12 -4.79
N ALA A 275 19.79 -1.97 -5.77
CA ALA A 275 20.31 -0.66 -6.16
C ALA A 275 19.19 0.29 -6.64
N TYR A 276 18.27 -0.18 -7.49
CA TYR A 276 17.19 0.67 -8.02
C TYR A 276 16.13 1.02 -6.99
N TYR A 277 15.70 0.05 -6.16
CA TYR A 277 14.73 0.34 -5.09
C TYR A 277 15.33 1.26 -4.03
N LYS A 278 16.58 1.02 -3.62
CA LYS A 278 17.26 1.90 -2.66
C LYS A 278 17.39 3.31 -3.23
N TYR A 279 17.86 3.45 -4.47
CA TYR A 279 17.93 4.76 -5.12
C TYR A 279 16.58 5.48 -5.11
N PHE A 280 15.51 4.76 -5.49
CA PHE A 280 14.15 5.30 -5.49
C PHE A 280 13.74 5.79 -4.09
N ILE A 281 13.79 4.93 -3.07
CA ILE A 281 13.38 5.25 -1.69
C ILE A 281 14.16 6.44 -1.15
N MET A 282 15.48 6.44 -1.34
CA MET A 282 16.37 7.48 -0.81
C MET A 282 16.19 8.83 -1.49
N LYS A 283 15.74 8.86 -2.75
CA LYS A 283 15.36 10.10 -3.42
C LYS A 283 13.92 10.50 -3.10
N GLN A 284 13.02 9.54 -3.07
CA GLN A 284 11.59 9.77 -2.89
C GLN A 284 11.26 10.32 -1.51
N LYS A 285 11.98 9.89 -0.45
CA LYS A 285 11.76 10.38 0.90
C LYS A 285 11.81 11.91 1.01
N ASP A 286 12.72 12.55 0.27
CA ASP A 286 12.89 14.01 0.27
C ASP A 286 11.85 14.72 -0.62
N LEU A 287 11.14 13.95 -1.45
CA LEU A 287 10.14 14.45 -2.40
C LEU A 287 8.71 14.36 -1.87
N VAL A 288 8.44 13.51 -0.87
CA VAL A 288 7.09 13.33 -0.29
C VAL A 288 6.48 14.67 0.13
N ARG A 289 7.25 15.55 0.78
CA ARG A 289 6.78 16.89 1.19
C ARG A 289 6.29 17.74 0.01
N PHE A 290 7.01 17.70 -1.11
CA PHE A 290 6.69 18.49 -2.30
C PHE A 290 5.50 17.89 -3.04
N ILE A 291 5.37 16.57 -3.03
CA ILE A 291 4.20 15.87 -3.57
C ILE A 291 2.94 16.21 -2.75
N ILE A 292 3.03 16.24 -1.42
CA ILE A 292 1.90 16.65 -0.55
C ILE A 292 1.51 18.10 -0.80
N GLN A 293 2.48 19.02 -0.85
CA GLN A 293 2.21 20.42 -1.23
C GLN A 293 1.51 20.48 -2.59
N ARG A 294 2.00 19.72 -3.57
CA ARG A 294 1.45 19.74 -4.92
C ARG A 294 0.04 19.15 -5.00
N LEU A 295 -0.29 18.16 -4.17
CA LEU A 295 -1.66 17.67 -3.99
C LEU A 295 -2.56 18.76 -3.39
N ALA A 296 -2.09 19.47 -2.36
CA ALA A 296 -2.83 20.57 -1.74
C ALA A 296 -3.11 21.70 -2.73
N ASP A 297 -2.10 22.11 -3.52
CA ASP A 297 -2.23 23.12 -4.58
C ASP A 297 -3.21 22.72 -5.69
N ARG A 298 -3.46 21.42 -5.85
CA ARG A 298 -4.41 20.85 -6.83
C ARG A 298 -5.75 20.47 -6.20
N GLU A 299 -6.10 21.08 -5.07
CA GLU A 299 -7.40 20.90 -4.41
C GLU A 299 -7.70 19.43 -4.05
N ALA A 300 -6.66 18.66 -3.73
CA ALA A 300 -6.81 17.32 -3.19
C ALA A 300 -7.54 17.35 -1.85
N PHE A 301 -7.18 18.31 -0.99
CA PHE A 301 -7.66 18.44 0.38
C PHE A 301 -8.63 19.62 0.50
N SER A 302 -9.87 19.33 0.89
CA SER A 302 -10.96 20.33 0.92
C SER A 302 -10.80 21.45 1.95
N ASN A 303 -9.98 21.26 2.99
CA ASN A 303 -9.75 22.23 4.06
C ASN A 303 -8.47 23.08 3.88
N PHE A 304 -7.67 22.81 2.84
CA PHE A 304 -6.49 23.64 2.57
C PHE A 304 -6.90 25.04 2.09
N ARG A 305 -6.37 26.09 2.72
CA ARG A 305 -6.72 27.49 2.45
C ARG A 305 -5.68 28.25 1.61
N GLY A 306 -4.69 27.53 1.06
CA GLY A 306 -3.55 28.11 0.36
C GLY A 306 -2.37 28.40 1.29
N GLY A 307 -1.22 28.73 0.69
CA GLY A 307 0.05 28.95 1.39
C GLY A 307 1.07 27.83 1.15
N VAL A 308 2.17 27.85 1.90
CA VAL A 308 3.22 26.84 1.84
C VAL A 308 3.22 26.08 3.15
N LEU A 309 3.05 24.76 3.09
CA LEU A 309 3.11 23.88 4.26
C LEU A 309 4.52 23.94 4.87
N GLU A 310 4.59 24.15 6.17
CA GLU A 310 5.84 24.22 6.93
C GLU A 310 6.17 22.86 7.55
N TRP A 311 7.43 22.44 7.45
CA TRP A 311 7.86 21.10 7.82
C TRP A 311 8.75 21.13 9.05
N LYS A 312 8.63 20.12 9.91
CA LYS A 312 9.57 19.89 11.01
C LYS A 312 10.96 19.59 10.44
N ALA A 313 12.00 19.89 11.22
CA ALA A 313 13.33 19.39 10.91
C ALA A 313 13.33 17.85 10.92
N ALA A 314 14.15 17.22 10.09
CA ALA A 314 14.25 15.76 10.02
C ALA A 314 14.64 15.19 11.40
N ARG A 315 13.90 14.18 11.87
CA ARG A 315 14.29 13.42 13.07
C ARG A 315 15.40 12.44 12.66
N HIS A 316 16.63 12.69 13.09
CA HIS A 316 17.66 11.67 13.02
C HIS A 316 17.34 10.59 14.06
N VAL A 317 16.77 9.47 13.62
CA VAL A 317 16.61 8.30 14.49
C VAL A 317 18.00 7.71 14.68
N GLY A 318 18.58 7.95 15.86
CA GLY A 318 19.90 7.42 16.20
C GLY A 318 19.89 5.90 16.21
N THR A 319 20.92 5.30 15.62
CA THR A 319 21.26 3.88 15.81
C THR A 319 21.51 3.63 17.30
N VAL A 320 20.67 2.80 17.93
CA VAL A 320 20.96 2.20 19.24
C VAL A 320 21.71 0.90 19.02
#